data_AF-A0AB74AAE7-F1
#
_entry.id   AF-A0AB74AAE7-F1
#
_cell.length_a   1.000
_cell.length_b   1.000
_cell.length_c   1.000
_cell.angle_alpha   90.00
_cell.angle_beta   90.00
_cell.angle_gamma   90.00
#
_symmetry.space_group_name_H-M   'P 1'
#
loop_
_entity.id
_entity.type
_entity.pdbx_description
1 polymer ?
#
loop_
_entity_poly.entity_id
_entity_poly.type
_entity_poly.pdbx_seq_one_letter_code
_entity_poly.pdbx_strand_id
1 'polypeptide(L)'
;MRLVYCALACLTLFGLAFSVQARNATENERYLCRWGSAIAGGAQASKLSGVTRYGARQKLQARKFAKQWMRPMALRITEQTYDSESRLKPDAVTKVYYDGCIQHEVARR
;
A
#
# COMPACT_ATOMS: atom_id res chain seq x y z
N MET A 1 43.16 -36.53 -6.03
CA MET A 1 42.06 -36.30 -7.01
C MET A 1 40.68 -36.18 -6.35
N ARG A 2 40.23 -37.07 -5.47
CA ARG A 2 38.86 -37.05 -4.88
C ARG A 2 38.53 -35.81 -4.03
N LEU A 3 39.51 -35.28 -3.30
CA LEU A 3 39.35 -34.06 -2.48
C LEU A 3 39.20 -32.78 -3.33
N VAL A 4 39.83 -32.75 -4.51
CA VAL A 4 39.74 -31.61 -5.45
C VAL A 4 38.34 -31.56 -6.08
N TYR A 5 37.76 -32.71 -6.40
CA TYR A 5 36.39 -32.79 -6.90
C TYR A 5 35.34 -32.39 -5.85
N CYS A 6 35.54 -32.73 -4.57
CA CYS A 6 34.66 -32.28 -3.49
C CYS A 6 34.77 -30.76 -3.25
N ALA A 7 35.97 -30.18 -3.35
CA ALA A 7 36.17 -28.73 -3.22
C ALA A 7 35.51 -27.95 -4.37
N LEU A 8 35.58 -28.46 -5.60
CA LEU A 8 34.92 -27.89 -6.78
C LEU A 8 33.38 -27.98 -6.69
N ALA A 9 32.83 -29.06 -6.14
CA ALA A 9 31.38 -29.22 -5.96
C ALA A 9 30.79 -28.28 -4.90
N CYS A 10 31.56 -27.91 -3.87
CA CYS A 10 31.11 -26.92 -2.88
C CYS A 10 31.09 -25.49 -3.44
N LEU A 11 32.00 -25.16 -4.36
CA LEU A 11 32.07 -23.82 -4.96
C LEU A 11 30.93 -23.52 -5.94
N THR A 12 30.34 -24.55 -6.58
CA THR A 12 29.21 -24.36 -7.51
C THR A 12 27.86 -24.14 -6.79
N LEU A 13 27.74 -24.51 -5.51
CA LEU A 13 26.51 -24.33 -4.73
C LEU A 13 26.35 -22.93 -4.11
N PHE A 14 27.40 -22.10 -4.10
CA PHE A 14 27.35 -20.73 -3.56
C PHE A 14 26.88 -19.66 -4.58
N GLY A 15 26.53 -20.05 -5.81
CA GLY A 15 26.37 -19.11 -6.93
C GLY A 15 25.03 -18.39 -7.09
N LEU A 16 24.00 -18.63 -6.27
CA LEU A 16 22.67 -18.03 -6.48
C LEU A 16 22.03 -17.49 -5.20
N ALA A 17 22.81 -16.79 -4.36
CA ALA A 17 22.23 -15.84 -3.42
C ALA A 17 22.03 -14.50 -4.16
N PHE A 18 20.98 -14.39 -4.97
CA PHE A 18 20.53 -13.07 -5.41
C PHE A 18 20.13 -12.30 -4.16
N SER A 19 20.97 -11.37 -3.73
CA SER A 19 20.62 -10.37 -2.74
C SER A 19 19.36 -9.65 -3.22
N VAL A 20 18.20 -10.00 -2.65
CA VAL A 20 17.02 -9.14 -2.70
C VAL A 20 17.41 -7.93 -1.85
N GLN A 21 18.09 -6.98 -2.47
CA GLN A 21 18.44 -5.72 -1.85
C GLN A 21 17.11 -5.02 -1.61
N ALA A 22 16.69 -5.00 -0.34
CA ALA A 22 15.48 -4.30 0.08
C ALA A 22 15.72 -2.82 -0.19
N ARG A 23 15.07 -2.28 -1.23
CA ARG A 23 15.04 -0.83 -1.44
C ARG A 23 14.18 -0.21 -0.35
N ASN A 24 14.49 1.02 0.03
CA ASN A 24 13.61 1.81 0.87
C ASN A 24 12.58 2.53 -0.01
N ALA A 25 11.39 2.79 0.52
CA ALA A 25 10.44 3.67 -0.14
C ALA A 25 11.07 5.06 -0.30
N THR A 26 10.85 5.70 -1.43
CA THR A 26 11.18 7.10 -1.67
C THR A 26 10.29 8.01 -0.83
N GLU A 27 10.66 9.28 -0.68
CA GLU A 27 9.82 10.25 0.02
C GLU A 27 8.47 10.45 -0.67
N ASN A 28 8.46 10.48 -2.01
CA ASN A 28 7.22 10.60 -2.78
C ASN A 28 6.31 9.37 -2.61
N GLU A 29 6.85 8.15 -2.63
CA GLU A 29 6.08 6.93 -2.34
C GLU A 29 5.50 6.97 -0.91
N ARG A 30 6.30 7.38 0.10
CA ARG A 30 5.81 7.58 1.47
C ARG A 30 4.70 8.63 1.54
N TYR A 31 4.82 9.73 0.80
CA TYR A 31 3.80 10.76 0.71
C TYR A 31 2.51 10.21 0.13
N LEU A 32 2.57 9.47 -0.99
CA LEU A 32 1.41 8.85 -1.61
C LEU A 32 0.72 7.85 -0.68
N CYS A 33 1.50 6.99 0.01
CA CYS A 33 0.95 6.06 0.97
C CYS A 33 0.27 6.76 2.15
N ARG A 34 0.88 7.83 2.69
CA ARG A 34 0.30 8.62 3.78
C ARG A 34 -0.96 9.36 3.35
N TRP A 35 -0.95 9.91 2.13
CA TRP A 35 -2.12 10.58 1.57
C TRP A 35 -3.26 9.58 1.35
N GLY A 36 -2.99 8.42 0.76
CA GLY A 36 -3.98 7.37 0.54
C GLY A 36 -4.56 6.80 1.84
N SER A 37 -3.72 6.61 2.87
CA SER A 37 -4.18 6.14 4.17
C SER A 37 -5.13 7.12 4.84
N ALA A 38 -4.90 8.43 4.69
CA ALA A 38 -5.81 9.45 5.21
C ALA A 38 -7.18 9.43 4.50
N ILE A 39 -7.21 9.15 3.19
CA ILE A 39 -8.47 8.96 2.46
C ILE A 39 -9.20 7.70 2.97
N ALA A 40 -8.49 6.58 3.13
CA ALA A 40 -9.09 5.33 3.64
C ALA A 40 -9.65 5.51 5.06
N GLY A 41 -8.90 6.15 5.97
CA GLY A 41 -9.38 6.47 7.31
C GLY A 41 -10.62 7.36 7.30
N GLY A 42 -10.63 8.42 6.48
CA GLY A 42 -11.79 9.30 6.33
C GLY A 42 -13.02 8.60 5.73
N ALA A 43 -12.81 7.71 4.76
CA ALA A 43 -13.86 6.87 4.21
C ALA A 43 -14.43 5.92 5.27
N GLN A 44 -13.58 5.28 6.08
CA GLN A 44 -14.00 4.41 7.17
C GLN A 44 -14.79 5.19 8.24
N ALA A 45 -14.34 6.39 8.61
CA ALA A 45 -15.08 7.24 9.54
C ALA A 45 -16.49 7.57 9.00
N SER A 46 -16.59 7.93 7.72
CA SER A 46 -17.86 8.22 7.06
C SER A 46 -18.78 7.00 7.02
N LYS A 47 -18.23 5.83 6.70
CA LYS A 47 -18.96 4.56 6.70
C LYS A 47 -19.51 4.22 8.08
N LEU A 48 -18.69 4.33 9.12
CA LEU A 48 -19.09 4.02 10.50
C LEU A 48 -20.09 5.03 11.05
N SER A 49 -20.11 6.27 10.54
CA SER A 49 -21.13 7.28 10.86
C SER A 49 -22.42 7.13 10.05
N GLY A 50 -22.58 6.06 9.26
CA GLY A 50 -23.79 5.79 8.49
C GLY A 50 -23.90 6.57 7.18
N VAL A 51 -22.86 7.28 6.74
CA VAL A 51 -22.87 7.93 5.43
C VAL A 51 -22.84 6.85 4.35
N THR A 52 -23.77 6.92 3.40
CA THR A 52 -23.81 5.94 2.29
C THR A 52 -22.60 6.07 1.37
N ARG A 53 -22.27 4.97 0.68
CA ARG A 53 -21.25 4.95 -0.36
C ARG A 53 -21.46 6.06 -1.41
N TYR A 54 -22.71 6.27 -1.81
CA TYR A 54 -23.08 7.34 -2.74
C TYR A 54 -22.81 8.74 -2.16
N GLY A 55 -23.20 8.99 -0.90
CA GLY A 55 -22.94 10.28 -0.25
C GLY A 55 -21.46 10.59 -0.11
N ALA A 56 -20.64 9.59 0.26
CA ALA A 56 -19.19 9.74 0.33
C ALA A 56 -18.59 10.04 -1.06
N ARG A 57 -19.06 9.35 -2.11
CA ARG A 57 -18.66 9.60 -3.50
C ARG A 57 -18.97 11.02 -3.94
N GLN A 58 -20.19 11.49 -3.70
CA GLN A 58 -20.63 12.84 -4.08
C GLN A 58 -19.77 13.92 -3.39
N LYS A 59 -19.47 13.73 -2.09
CA LYS A 59 -18.60 14.63 -1.34
C LYS A 59 -17.19 14.71 -1.93
N LEU A 60 -16.63 13.57 -2.37
CA LEU A 60 -15.34 13.56 -3.06
C LEU A 60 -15.42 14.17 -4.45
N GLN A 61 -16.51 14.00 -5.20
CA GLN A 61 -16.70 14.63 -6.50
C GLN A 61 -16.79 16.17 -6.38
N ALA A 62 -17.37 16.70 -5.30
CA ALA A 62 -17.44 18.13 -5.07
C ALA A 62 -16.12 18.74 -4.51
N ARG A 63 -15.26 17.91 -3.91
CA ARG A 63 -13.99 18.37 -3.31
C ARG A 63 -13.03 18.94 -4.36
N LYS A 64 -12.32 20.02 -4.02
CA LYS A 64 -11.16 20.51 -4.80
C LYS A 64 -9.92 19.70 -4.45
N PHE A 65 -9.20 19.25 -5.49
CA PHE A 65 -7.95 18.51 -5.34
C PHE A 65 -6.80 19.30 -5.95
N ALA A 66 -5.61 19.20 -5.33
CA ALA A 66 -4.42 19.90 -5.79
C ALA A 66 -3.89 19.37 -7.13
N LYS A 67 -4.09 18.07 -7.39
CA LYS A 67 -3.67 17.40 -8.63
C LYS A 67 -4.84 16.65 -9.23
N GLN A 68 -4.92 16.59 -10.56
CA GLN A 68 -6.02 15.96 -11.29
C GLN A 68 -6.15 14.46 -10.98
N TRP A 69 -5.02 13.75 -10.80
CA TRP A 69 -4.99 12.33 -10.49
C TRP A 69 -5.55 11.97 -9.09
N MET A 70 -5.59 12.93 -8.15
CA MET A 70 -6.01 12.67 -6.77
C MET A 70 -7.49 12.31 -6.67
N ARG A 71 -8.35 12.94 -7.48
CA ARG A 71 -9.80 12.69 -7.44
C ARG A 71 -10.15 11.23 -7.77
N PRO A 72 -9.77 10.67 -8.93
CA PRO A 72 -10.10 9.28 -9.25
C PRO A 72 -9.47 8.29 -8.26
N MET A 73 -8.27 8.58 -7.74
CA MET A 73 -7.63 7.74 -6.73
C MET A 73 -8.39 7.78 -5.39
N ALA A 74 -8.79 8.95 -4.91
CA ALA A 74 -9.54 9.11 -3.68
C ALA A 74 -10.92 8.44 -3.76
N LEU A 75 -11.56 8.53 -4.93
CA LEU A 75 -12.78 7.78 -5.22
C LEU A 75 -12.52 6.29 -5.07
N ARG A 76 -11.57 5.71 -5.82
CA ARG A 76 -11.25 4.27 -5.76
C ARG A 76 -10.96 3.77 -4.33
N ILE A 77 -10.15 4.50 -3.56
CA ILE A 77 -9.85 4.14 -2.16
C ILE A 77 -11.12 4.12 -1.31
N THR A 78 -11.98 5.13 -1.48
CA THR A 78 -13.26 5.21 -0.77
C THR A 78 -14.17 4.06 -1.15
N GLU A 79 -14.32 3.77 -2.44
CA GLU A 79 -15.11 2.65 -2.94
C GLU A 79 -14.66 1.33 -2.30
N GLN A 80 -13.34 1.06 -2.33
CA GLN A 80 -12.75 -0.15 -1.73
C GLN A 80 -12.96 -0.23 -0.21
N THR A 81 -12.86 0.90 0.49
CA THR A 81 -13.11 0.97 1.95
C THR A 81 -14.57 0.67 2.27
N TYR A 82 -15.50 1.13 1.42
CA TYR A 82 -16.92 0.84 1.56
C TYR A 82 -17.25 -0.62 1.25
N ASP A 83 -16.59 -1.22 0.26
CA ASP A 83 -16.78 -2.63 -0.14
C ASP A 83 -16.26 -3.63 0.91
N SER A 84 -15.26 -3.26 1.72
CA SER A 84 -14.75 -4.12 2.79
C SER A 84 -15.76 -4.31 3.93
N GLU A 85 -16.01 -5.52 4.43
CA GLU A 85 -16.89 -5.72 5.61
C GLU A 85 -16.29 -5.21 6.94
N SER A 86 -15.03 -4.76 6.92
CA SER A 86 -14.31 -4.31 8.10
C SER A 86 -15.01 -3.17 8.84
N ARG A 87 -15.14 -3.33 10.17
CA ARG A 87 -15.61 -2.29 11.10
C ARG A 87 -14.48 -1.75 11.99
N LEU A 88 -13.23 -1.91 11.55
CA LEU A 88 -12.07 -1.36 12.26
C LEU A 88 -12.21 0.14 12.46
N LYS A 89 -11.65 0.64 13.56
CA LYS A 89 -11.58 2.09 13.83
C LYS A 89 -10.82 2.80 12.68
N PRO A 90 -11.18 4.06 12.35
CA PRO A 90 -10.52 4.82 11.29
C PRO A 90 -8.99 4.86 11.39
N ASP A 91 -8.44 5.00 12.60
CA ASP A 91 -6.99 5.04 12.82
C ASP A 91 -6.33 3.69 12.52
N ALA A 92 -7.01 2.59 12.82
CA ALA A 92 -6.53 1.25 12.50
C ALA A 92 -6.53 1.02 10.97
N VAL A 93 -7.57 1.47 10.26
CA VAL A 93 -7.60 1.42 8.79
C VAL A 93 -6.49 2.28 8.19
N THR A 94 -6.25 3.47 8.74
CA THR A 94 -5.16 4.36 8.32
C THR A 94 -3.82 3.66 8.43
N LYS A 95 -3.55 3.02 9.58
CA LYS A 95 -2.30 2.27 9.80
C LYS A 95 -2.15 1.10 8.84
N VAL A 96 -3.16 0.23 8.76
CA VAL A 96 -3.11 -0.97 7.90
C VAL A 96 -2.92 -0.60 6.43
N TYR A 97 -3.64 0.44 5.96
CA TYR A 97 -3.47 0.94 4.60
C TYR A 97 -2.05 1.44 4.37
N TYR A 98 -1.52 2.25 5.28
CA TYR A 98 -0.17 2.81 5.15
C TYR A 98 0.88 1.71 5.07
N ASP A 99 0.84 0.77 6.02
CA ASP A 99 1.80 -0.32 6.11
C ASP A 99 1.76 -1.21 4.85
N GLY A 100 0.55 -1.57 4.40
CA GLY A 100 0.37 -2.36 3.19
C GLY A 100 0.82 -1.63 1.92
N CYS A 101 0.57 -0.32 1.84
CA CYS A 101 1.05 0.51 0.73
C CYS A 101 2.58 0.56 0.69
N ILE A 102 3.23 0.81 1.84
CA ILE A 102 4.69 0.82 1.92
C ILE A 102 5.26 -0.53 1.51
N GLN A 103 4.74 -1.62 2.07
CA GLN A 103 5.17 -2.98 1.72
C GLN A 103 5.06 -3.24 0.21
N HIS A 104 3.96 -2.80 -0.40
CA HIS A 104 3.78 -2.93 -1.84
C HIS A 104 4.78 -2.08 -2.64
N GLU A 105 5.03 -0.83 -2.26
CA GLU A 105 6.00 0.03 -2.96
C GLU A 105 7.42 -0.53 -2.88
N VAL A 106 7.90 -0.98 -1.70
CA VAL A 106 9.25 -1.55 -1.60
C VAL A 106 9.39 -2.91 -2.28
N ALA A 107 8.30 -3.67 -2.42
CA ALA A 107 8.29 -4.93 -3.15
C ALA A 107 8.22 -4.75 -4.69
N ARG A 108 7.72 -3.62 -5.18
CA ARG A 108 7.57 -3.37 -6.62
C ARG A 108 8.96 -3.18 -7.26
N ARG A 109 9.32 -4.05 -8.21
CA ARG A 109 10.49 -3.97 -9.11
C ARG A 109 10.01 -3.80 -10.54
#